data_AF-A0A925C8E3-F1
#
_entry.id   AF-A0A925C8E3-F1
#
_cell.length_a   1.000
_cell.length_b   1.000
_cell.length_c   1.000
_cell.angle_alpha   90.00
_cell.angle_beta   90.00
_cell.angle_gamma   90.00
#
_symmetry.space_group_name_H-M   'P 1'
#
loop_
_entity.id
_entity.type
_entity.pdbx_description
1 polymer ?
#
loop_
_entity_poly.entity_id
_entity_poly.type
_entity_poly.pdbx_seq_one_letter_code
_entity_poly.pdbx_strand_id
1 'polypeptide(L)' 'MVKASALIPFVPSGPDFELALAFFAELGFAAQWRNDGLAGLRFGAAAFMLQDIDVPEWQKNQMLTLEVDDLDAYW' A
#
# COMPACT_ATOMS: atom_id res chain seq x y z
N MET A 1 -2.33 1.02 30.59
CA MET A 1 -2.32 -0.15 29.67
C MET A 1 -2.23 0.40 28.26
N VAL A 2 -1.32 -0.09 27.42
CA VAL A 2 -1.12 0.43 26.05
C VAL A 2 -1.97 -0.36 25.08
N LYS A 3 -2.59 0.33 24.11
CA LYS A 3 -3.35 -0.26 23.00
C LYS A 3 -2.72 0.22 21.69
N ALA A 4 -2.06 -0.67 20.96
CA ALA A 4 -1.69 -0.41 19.58
C ALA A 4 -2.95 -0.46 18.69
N SER A 5 -3.06 0.43 17.70
CA SER A 5 -4.22 0.52 16.80
C SER A 5 -3.89 0.20 15.34
N ALA A 6 -2.62 0.31 14.93
CA ALA A 6 -2.18 0.00 13.58
C ALA A 6 -0.66 -0.25 13.53
N LEU A 7 -0.24 -1.01 12.52
CA LEU A 7 1.14 -1.13 12.04
C LEU A 7 1.08 -0.89 10.53
N ILE A 8 1.74 0.17 10.05
CA ILE A 8 1.63 0.61 8.65
C ILE A 8 3.01 0.44 8.00
N PRO A 9 3.20 -0.54 7.12
CA PRO A 9 4.49 -0.76 6.48
C PRO A 9 4.75 0.26 5.38
N PHE A 10 6.02 0.38 5.02
CA PHE A 10 6.42 0.98 3.75
C PHE A 10 6.42 -0.06 2.63
N VAL A 11 6.12 0.39 1.42
CA VAL A 11 6.07 -0.43 0.21
C VAL A 11 6.81 0.31 -0.91
N PRO A 12 7.84 -0.28 -1.52
CA PRO A 12 8.51 0.32 -2.68
C PRO A 12 7.61 0.26 -3.91
N SER A 13 7.50 1.36 -4.66
CA SER A 13 6.70 1.41 -5.89
C SER A 13 7.33 0.67 -7.06
N GLY A 14 8.65 0.42 -7.02
CA GLY A 14 9.35 0.01 -8.23
C GLY A 14 9.70 1.22 -9.09
N PRO A 15 10.04 0.97 -10.37
CA PRO A 15 10.59 1.99 -11.26
C PRO A 15 9.57 3.06 -11.68
N ASP A 16 8.28 2.88 -11.37
CA ASP A 16 7.21 3.82 -11.74
C ASP A 16 6.20 4.01 -10.61
N PHE A 17 6.31 5.15 -9.93
CA PHE A 17 5.46 5.51 -8.80
C PHE A 17 3.99 5.74 -9.20
N GLU A 18 3.74 6.36 -10.35
CA GLU A 18 2.36 6.62 -10.80
C GLU A 18 1.67 5.33 -11.24
N LEU A 19 2.40 4.41 -11.87
CA LEU A 19 1.88 3.09 -12.21
C LEU A 19 1.53 2.30 -10.95
N ALA A 20 2.38 2.32 -9.92
CA ALA A 20 2.08 1.67 -8.65
C ALA A 20 0.85 2.30 -7.97
N LEU A 21 0.72 3.63 -7.98
CA LEU A 21 -0.48 4.31 -7.48
C LEU A 21 -1.74 3.87 -8.22
N ALA A 22 -1.69 3.80 -9.56
CA ALA A 22 -2.82 3.35 -10.37
C ALA A 22 -3.19 1.89 -10.06
N PHE A 23 -2.19 1.01 -9.95
CA PHE A 23 -2.39 -0.39 -9.59
C PHE A 23 -3.11 -0.54 -8.24
N PHE A 24 -2.64 0.16 -7.20
CA PHE A 24 -3.29 0.09 -5.89
C PHE A 24 -4.67 0.77 -5.88
N ALA A 25 -4.91 1.76 -6.74
CA ALA A 25 -6.24 2.35 -6.92
C ALA A 25 -7.24 1.36 -7.53
N GLU A 26 -6.81 0.54 -8.49
CA GLU A 26 -7.64 -0.54 -9.05
C GLU A 26 -7.96 -1.63 -8.01
N LEU A 27 -7.05 -1.88 -7.06
CA LEU A 27 -7.30 -2.75 -5.90
C LEU A 27 -8.20 -2.11 -4.82
N GLY A 28 -8.68 -0.88 -5.02
CA GLY A 28 -9.60 -0.20 -4.11
C GLY A 28 -8.94 0.72 -3.06
N PHE A 29 -7.62 0.90 -3.10
CA PHE A 29 -6.97 1.89 -2.24
C PHE A 29 -7.12 3.31 -2.76
N ALA A 30 -7.31 4.26 -1.85
CA ALA A 30 -7.29 5.68 -2.17
C ALA A 30 -6.06 6.36 -1.55
N ALA A 31 -5.38 7.21 -2.32
CA ALA A 31 -4.35 8.09 -1.81
C ALA A 31 -4.95 9.15 -0.88
N GLN A 32 -4.60 9.09 0.40
CA GLN A 32 -5.07 10.02 1.43
C GLN A 32 -4.26 11.31 1.41
N TRP A 33 -2.98 11.19 1.08
CA TRP A 33 -2.04 12.30 0.91
C TRP A 33 -0.88 11.86 0.04
N ARG A 34 -0.20 12.84 -0.55
CA ARG A 34 1.01 12.67 -1.35
C ARG A 34 2.00 13.76 -0.95
N ASN A 35 3.27 13.41 -0.82
CA ASN A 35 4.35 14.36 -0.56
C ASN A 35 5.66 13.78 -1.10
N ASP A 36 6.26 14.45 -2.08
CA ASP A 36 7.63 14.20 -2.58
C ASP A 36 8.05 12.72 -2.61
N GLY A 37 7.47 11.94 -3.52
CA GLY A 37 7.77 10.51 -3.66
C GLY A 37 7.21 9.61 -2.55
N LEU A 38 6.30 10.10 -1.72
CA LEU A 38 5.63 9.32 -0.68
C LEU A 38 4.12 9.50 -0.74
N ALA A 39 3.36 8.42 -0.63
CA ALA A 39 1.91 8.46 -0.56
C ALA A 39 1.36 7.54 0.54
N GLY A 40 0.42 8.06 1.33
CA GLY A 40 -0.37 7.25 2.26
C GLY A 40 -1.58 6.66 1.55
N LEU A 41 -1.63 5.34 1.39
CA LEU A 41 -2.73 4.64 0.72
C LEU A 41 -3.63 3.95 1.76
N ARG A 42 -4.95 3.98 1.52
CA ARG A 42 -5.93 3.36 2.42
C ARG A 42 -7.10 2.73 1.68
N PHE A 43 -7.49 1.53 2.10
CA PHE A 43 -8.75 0.88 1.75
C PHE A 43 -9.44 0.46 3.06
N GLY A 44 -10.45 1.23 3.48
CA GLY A 44 -11.07 1.05 4.79
C GLY A 44 -10.05 1.14 5.93
N ALA A 45 -9.90 0.06 6.71
CA ALA A 45 -8.91 -0.01 7.78
C ALA A 45 -7.49 -0.34 7.28
N ALA A 46 -7.36 -1.05 6.14
CA ALA A 46 -6.07 -1.43 5.56
C ALA A 46 -5.32 -0.20 5.05
N ALA A 47 -4.02 -0.11 5.35
CA ALA A 47 -3.19 1.02 4.95
C ALA A 47 -1.71 0.64 4.86
N PHE A 48 -1.01 1.32 3.95
CA PHE A 48 0.45 1.29 3.84
C PHE A 48 0.96 2.61 3.25
N MET A 49 2.28 2.80 3.28
CA MET A 49 2.95 3.97 2.71
C MET A 49 3.73 3.57 1.45
N LEU A 50 3.33 4.07 0.28
CA LEU A 50 4.02 3.82 -0.98
C LEU A 50 5.19 4.80 -1.12
N GLN A 51 6.38 4.29 -1.42
CA GLN A 51 7.62 5.06 -1.63
C GLN A 51 8.08 4.98 -3.09
N ASP A 52 8.42 6.12 -3.68
CA ASP A 52 9.05 6.26 -5.00
C ASP A 52 10.52 5.83 -4.95
N ILE A 53 10.71 4.51 -4.82
CA ILE A 53 12.02 3.88 -4.77
C ILE A 53 11.99 2.57 -5.56
N ASP A 54 13.08 2.36 -6.29
CA ASP A 54 13.34 1.11 -6.98
C ASP A 54 14.45 0.33 -6.25
N VAL A 55 14.04 -0.59 -5.36
CA VAL A 55 14.94 -1.45 -4.58
C VAL A 55 14.58 -2.91 -4.87
N PRO A 56 15.16 -3.52 -5.93
CA PRO A 56 14.75 -4.84 -6.40
C PRO A 56 14.88 -5.95 -5.36
N GLU A 57 15.88 -5.90 -4.48
CA GLU A 57 16.05 -6.91 -3.41
C GLU A 57 14.91 -6.84 -2.40
N TRP A 58 14.47 -5.64 -2.02
CA TRP A 58 13.35 -5.48 -1.11
C TRP A 58 12.04 -5.89 -1.79
N GLN A 59 11.78 -5.39 -3.00
CA GLN A 59 10.56 -5.72 -3.76
C GLN A 59 10.37 -7.23 -3.94
N LYS A 60 11.44 -7.99 -4.21
CA LYS A 60 11.41 -9.45 -4.36
C LYS A 60 11.05 -10.20 -3.07
N ASN A 61 11.27 -9.58 -1.92
CA ASN A 61 11.03 -10.20 -0.61
C ASN A 61 9.88 -9.54 0.16
N GLN A 62 9.26 -8.49 -0.41
CA GLN A 62 8.15 -7.78 0.24
C GLN A 62 6.87 -8.62 0.11
N MET A 63 6.29 -8.95 1.26
CA MET A 63 4.99 -9.62 1.34
C MET A 63 3.99 -8.69 2.01
N LEU A 64 2.80 -8.57 1.43
CA LEU A 64 1.66 -7.87 2.00
C LEU A 64 0.45 -8.81 1.98
N THR A 65 -0.35 -8.79 3.03
CA THR A 65 -1.62 -9.51 3.09
C THR A 65 -2.74 -8.49 3.23
N LEU A 66 -3.71 -8.55 2.33
CA LEU A 66 -4.95 -7.79 2.41
C LEU A 66 -6.07 -8.76 2.76
N GLU A 67 -6.74 -8.53 3.88
CA GLU A 67 -7.93 -9.26 4.27
C GLU A 67 -9.17 -8.48 3.84
N VAL A 68 -10.11 -9.18 3.22
CA VAL A 68 -11.44 -8.67 2.82
C VAL A 68 -12.51 -9.53 3.47
N ASP A 69 -13.68 -8.96 3.71
CA ASP A 69 -14.82 -9.63 4.34
C ASP A 69 -15.57 -10.58 3.40
N ASP A 70 -15.59 -10.26 2.11
CA ASP A 70 -16.16 -11.09 1.04
C ASP A 70 -15.19 -11.16 -0.15
N LEU A 71 -14.56 -12.32 -0.32
CA LEU A 71 -13.60 -12.55 -1.41
C LEU A 71 -14.31 -12.70 -2.77
N ASP A 72 -15.53 -13.26 -2.79
CA ASP A 72 -16.29 -13.48 -4.02
C ASP A 72 -16.84 -12.15 -4.58
N ALA A 73 -17.10 -11.17 -3.72
CA ALA A 73 -17.51 -9.82 -4.13
C ALA A 73 -16.34 -8.92 -4.58
N TYR A 74 -15.12 -9.24 -4.16
CA TYR A 74 -13.92 -8.41 -4.42
C TYR A 74 -13.31 -8.66 -5.82
N TRP A 75 -13.55 -9.81 -6.45
CA TRP A 75 -12.95 -10.19 -7.74
C TRP A 75 -13.88 -10.93 -8.69
#